data_AF-A0AAU6QLH3-F1
#
_entry.id   AF-A0AAU6QLH3-F1
#
_cell.length_a   1.000
_cell.length_b   1.000
_cell.length_c   1.000
_cell.angle_alpha   90.00
_cell.angle_beta   90.00
_cell.angle_gamma   90.00
#
_symmetry.space_group_name_H-M   'P 1'
#
loop_
_entity.id
_entity.type
_entity.pdbx_description
1 polymer ?
#
loop_
_entity_poly.entity_id
_entity_poly.type
_entity_poly.pdbx_seq_one_letter_code
_entity_poly.pdbx_strand_id
1 'polypeptide(L)'
;MSLKIAHNCRMDLWIQPCAPCADLYGKPAEELPHQDLTLNGTGAVKDARVEEHYTCVRCRAVFARILAGPPTRQIWMLLNAGQH
;
A
#
# COMPACT_ATOMS: atom_id res chain seq x y z
N MET A 1 30.54 26.80 -14.49
CA MET A 1 29.55 25.71 -14.62
C MET A 1 29.92 24.55 -13.69
N SER A 2 29.23 24.44 -12.57
CA SER A 2 29.02 23.19 -11.82
C SER A 2 28.01 23.53 -10.74
N LEU A 3 26.74 23.42 -11.11
CA LEU A 3 25.62 23.57 -10.19
C LEU A 3 25.65 22.33 -9.29
N LYS A 4 26.32 22.43 -8.14
CA LYS A 4 26.10 21.54 -7.01
C LYS A 4 24.66 21.79 -6.56
N ILE A 5 23.71 21.01 -7.07
CA ILE A 5 22.38 20.93 -6.50
C ILE A 5 22.59 20.30 -5.13
N ALA A 6 22.67 21.17 -4.12
CA ALA A 6 22.69 20.78 -2.73
C ALA A 6 21.46 19.88 -2.48
N HIS A 7 21.74 18.65 -2.08
CA HIS A 7 20.79 17.66 -1.54
C HIS A 7 20.12 18.20 -0.27
N ASN A 8 19.20 19.15 -0.43
CA ASN A 8 18.35 19.61 0.66
C ASN A 8 16.93 19.94 0.17
N CYS A 9 16.31 18.98 -0.51
CA CYS A 9 14.85 18.91 -0.61
C CYS A 9 14.32 18.30 0.70
N ARG A 10 14.13 19.18 1.68
CA ARG A 10 13.32 18.96 2.87
C ARG A 10 11.87 18.80 2.42
N MET A 11 11.38 17.56 2.27
CA MET A 11 9.95 17.27 2.21
C MET A 11 9.47 16.93 3.63
N ASP A 12 8.57 17.78 4.13
CA ASP A 12 7.23 17.48 4.65
C ASP A 12 7.00 16.09 5.28
N LEU A 13 6.26 16.05 6.38
CA LEU A 13 6.04 14.93 7.30
C LEU A 13 5.30 13.72 6.67
N TRP A 14 5.87 13.11 5.63
CA TRP A 14 5.32 11.98 4.90
C TRP A 14 5.84 10.73 5.59
N ILE A 15 4.94 9.96 6.23
CA ILE A 15 5.27 8.62 6.72
C ILE A 15 5.65 7.80 5.49
N GLN A 16 6.94 7.71 5.19
CA GLN A 16 7.43 6.89 4.10
C GLN A 16 7.12 5.43 4.45
N PRO A 17 6.45 4.68 3.57
CA PRO A 17 6.28 3.25 3.79
C PRO A 17 7.66 2.61 3.93
N CYS A 18 7.76 1.55 4.75
CA CYS A 18 8.99 0.77 4.77
C CYS A 18 9.24 0.18 3.38
N ALA A 19 10.50 -0.11 3.05
CA ALA A 19 10.87 -0.60 1.71
C ALA A 19 10.00 -1.77 1.21
N PRO A 20 9.62 -2.78 2.02
CA PRO A 20 8.69 -3.83 1.58
C PRO A 20 7.28 -3.31 1.21
N CYS A 21 6.74 -2.35 1.96
CA CYS A 21 5.44 -1.75 1.66
C CYS A 21 5.51 -0.87 0.39
N ALA A 22 6.62 -0.17 0.18
CA ALA A 22 6.85 0.62 -1.03
C ALA A 22 6.93 -0.26 -2.28
N ASP A 23 7.58 -1.43 -2.17
CA ASP A 23 7.68 -2.42 -3.25
C ASP A 23 6.34 -3.11 -3.54
N LEU A 24 5.51 -3.34 -2.51
CA LEU A 24 4.23 -4.02 -2.66
C LEU A 24 3.16 -3.13 -3.31
N TYR A 25 3.25 -1.81 -3.13
CA TYR A 25 2.26 -0.87 -3.68
C TYR A 25 2.17 -0.95 -5.21
N GLY A 26 0.95 -1.14 -5.73
CA GLY A 26 0.68 -1.23 -7.16
C GLY A 26 0.97 -2.60 -7.79
N LYS A 27 1.50 -3.56 -7.04
CA LYS A 27 1.71 -4.93 -7.53
C LYS A 27 0.39 -5.67 -7.74
N PRO A 28 0.37 -6.71 -8.60
CA PRO A 28 -0.78 -7.59 -8.75
C PRO A 28 -1.20 -8.19 -7.41
N ALA A 29 -2.50 -8.40 -7.23
CA ALA A 29 -3.02 -9.03 -6.02
C ALA A 29 -2.59 -10.50 -5.88
N GLU A 30 -1.91 -11.11 -6.85
CA GLU A 30 -1.32 -12.44 -6.70
C GLU A 30 -0.06 -12.41 -5.82
N GLU A 31 0.64 -11.26 -5.75
CA GLU A 31 1.80 -11.07 -4.89
C GLU A 31 1.39 -11.29 -3.42
N LEU A 32 2.17 -12.09 -2.71
CA LEU A 32 1.87 -12.45 -1.33
C LEU A 32 2.16 -11.29 -0.38
N PRO A 33 1.38 -11.14 0.72
CA PRO A 33 1.74 -10.21 1.76
C PRO A 33 3.11 -10.56 2.34
N HIS A 34 3.95 -9.55 2.56
CA HIS A 34 5.18 -9.74 3.32
C HIS A 34 4.88 -9.93 4.81
N GLN A 35 5.81 -10.54 5.55
CA GLN A 35 5.65 -10.92 6.97
C GLN A 35 5.18 -9.79 7.90
N ASP A 36 5.55 -8.54 7.60
CA ASP A 36 5.16 -7.39 8.42
C ASP A 36 3.71 -6.89 8.20
N LEU A 37 2.95 -7.48 7.26
CA LEU A 37 1.53 -7.15 7.03
C LEU A 37 0.61 -8.08 7.80
N THR A 38 -0.22 -7.51 8.66
CA THR A 38 -1.27 -8.23 9.39
C THR A 38 -2.61 -8.04 8.70
N LEU A 39 -3.33 -9.13 8.42
CA LEU A 39 -4.69 -9.09 7.90
C LEU A 39 -5.64 -8.60 9.01
N ASN A 40 -6.30 -7.48 8.78
CA ASN A 40 -7.27 -6.90 9.71
C ASN A 40 -8.69 -7.42 9.47
N GLY A 41 -9.02 -7.74 8.21
CA GLY A 41 -10.34 -8.23 7.85
C GLY A 41 -10.56 -8.30 6.35
N THR A 42 -11.59 -9.04 5.97
CA THR A 42 -12.01 -9.23 4.57
C THR A 42 -13.40 -8.63 4.38
N GLY A 43 -13.57 -7.79 3.37
CA GLY A 43 -14.84 -7.20 2.98
C GLY A 43 -15.34 -7.76 1.65
N ALA A 44 -16.64 -8.01 1.57
CA ALA A 44 -17.32 -8.22 0.29
C ALA A 44 -18.09 -6.95 -0.07
N VAL A 45 -17.68 -6.26 -1.14
CA VAL A 45 -18.44 -5.12 -1.66
C VAL A 45 -19.39 -5.64 -2.73
N LYS A 46 -20.70 -5.59 -2.43
CA LYS A 46 -21.85 -5.96 -3.28
C LYS A 46 -21.50 -7.04 -4.32
N ASP A 47 -21.48 -8.28 -3.84
CA ASP A 47 -21.62 -9.52 -4.61
C ASP A 47 -20.57 -9.85 -5.71
N ALA A 48 -19.45 -9.12 -5.82
CA ALA A 48 -18.39 -9.49 -6.78
C ALA A 48 -16.96 -9.13 -6.41
N ARG A 49 -16.75 -8.30 -5.38
CA ARG A 49 -15.41 -7.87 -4.96
C ARG A 49 -15.10 -8.40 -3.58
N VAL A 50 -14.05 -9.20 -3.51
CA VAL A 50 -13.42 -9.62 -2.26
C VAL A 50 -12.22 -8.72 -2.06
N GLU A 51 -12.20 -8.01 -0.93
CA GLU A 51 -11.14 -7.09 -0.56
C GLU A 51 -10.58 -7.50 0.80
N GLU A 52 -9.27 -7.65 0.88
CA GLU A 52 -8.56 -7.91 2.13
C GLU A 52 -7.90 -6.61 2.60
N HIS A 53 -8.09 -6.27 3.87
CA HIS A 53 -7.46 -5.11 4.48
C HIS A 53 -6.29 -5.53 5.35
N TYR A 54 -5.12 -4.92 5.14
CA TYR A 54 -3.91 -5.20 5.88
C TYR A 54 -3.36 -3.96 6.57
N THR A 55 -2.67 -4.14 7.69
CA THR A 55 -1.86 -3.10 8.32
C THR A 55 -0.44 -3.58 8.54
N CYS A 56 0.52 -2.77 8.14
CA CYS A 56 1.93 -3.03 8.39
C CYS A 56 2.26 -2.73 9.85
N VAL A 57 2.80 -3.71 10.59
CA VAL A 57 3.17 -3.52 11.99
C VAL A 57 4.37 -2.59 12.16
N ARG A 58 5.20 -2.44 11.11
CA ARG A 58 6.42 -1.61 11.13
C ARG A 58 6.16 -0.14 10.85
N CYS A 59 5.51 0.17 9.73
CA CYS A 59 5.27 1.56 9.31
C CYS A 59 3.82 2.01 9.46
N ARG A 60 2.93 1.14 9.94
CA ARG A 60 1.49 1.42 10.14
C ARG A 60 0.72 1.76 8.86
N ALA A 61 1.33 1.52 7.70
CA ALA A 61 0.67 1.62 6.40
C ALA A 61 -0.54 0.68 6.33
N VAL A 62 -1.66 1.17 5.80
CA VAL A 62 -2.87 0.38 5.59
C VAL A 62 -2.97 0.04 4.12
N PHE A 63 -3.27 -1.21 3.80
CA PHE A 63 -3.41 -1.70 2.44
C PHE A 63 -4.78 -2.32 2.24
N ALA A 64 -5.27 -2.21 1.01
CA ALA A 64 -6.32 -3.05 0.47
C ALA A 64 -5.74 -3.92 -0.64
N ARG A 65 -6.12 -5.20 -0.67
CA ARG A 65 -5.82 -6.14 -1.74
C ARG A 65 -7.15 -6.62 -2.31
N ILE A 66 -7.40 -6.31 -3.58
CA ILE A 66 -8.61 -6.75 -4.28
C ILE A 66 -8.35 -8.13 -4.89
N LEU A 67 -9.03 -9.17 -4.41
CA LEU A 67 -8.90 -10.54 -4.89
C LEU A 67 -9.92 -10.91 -5.97
N ALA A 68 -11.06 -10.22 -6.05
CA ALA A 68 -12.10 -10.51 -7.03
C ALA A 68 -12.62 -9.24 -7.71
N GLY A 69 -12.95 -9.35 -8.99
CA GLY A 69 -13.35 -8.25 -9.87
C GLY A 69 -12.51 -8.20 -11.15
N PRO A 70 -12.59 -7.10 -11.93
CA PRO A 70 -11.80 -6.95 -13.15
C PRO A 70 -10.29 -7.10 -12.86
N PRO A 71 -9.52 -7.86 -13.67
CA PRO A 71 -8.09 -8.11 -13.42
C PRO A 71 -7.27 -6.82 -13.25
N THR A 72 -7.63 -5.76 -13.97
CA THR A 72 -7.01 -4.43 -13.88
C THR A 72 -7.16 -3.77 -12.51
N ARG A 73 -8.05 -4.25 -11.66
CA ARG A 73 -8.29 -3.75 -10.31
C ARG A 73 -7.78 -4.71 -9.23
N GLN A 74 -7.30 -5.89 -9.60
CA GLN A 74 -6.74 -6.86 -8.66
C GLN A 74 -5.29 -6.50 -8.34
N ILE A 75 -5.12 -5.45 -7.53
CA ILE A 75 -3.81 -4.90 -7.15
C ILE A 75 -3.74 -4.63 -5.65
N TRP A 76 -2.52 -4.43 -5.17
CA TRP A 76 -2.22 -3.89 -3.84
C TRP A 76 -2.36 -2.36 -3.85
N MET A 77 -3.30 -1.84 -3.10
CA MET A 77 -3.55 -0.40 -2.95
C MET A 77 -3.16 0.06 -1.55
N LEU A 78 -2.33 1.11 -1.48
CA LEU A 78 -2.02 1.77 -0.22
C LEU A 78 -3.16 2.73 0.13
N LEU A 79 -3.85 2.44 1.23
CA LEU A 79 -4.82 3.32 1.85
C LEU A 79 -4.06 4.19 2.85
N ASN A 80 -3.52 5.32 2.41
CA ASN A 80 -2.87 6.25 3.35
C ASN A 80 -3.84 6.58 4.49
N ALA A 81 -3.36 6.56 5.74
CA ALA A 81 -4.15 6.91 6.92
C ALA A 81 -4.58 8.38 6.83
N GLY A 82 -5.71 8.67 6.17
CA GLY A 82 -6.14 10.05 5.91
C GLY A 82 -7.39 10.22 5.05
N GLN A 83 -8.24 9.20 4.91
CA GLN A 83 -9.61 9.40 4.41
C GLN A 83 -10.60 8.93 5.46
N HIS A 84 -10.82 9.77 6.47
CA HIS A 84 -12.03 9.77 7.28
C HIS A 84 -12.52 11.20 7.41
#